data_AF-A0A231P2N2-F1
#
_entry.id   AF-A0A231P2N2-F1
#
_cell.length_a   1.000
_cell.length_b   1.000
_cell.length_c   1.000
_cell.angle_alpha   90.00
_cell.angle_beta   90.00
_cell.angle_gamma   90.00
#
_symmetry.space_group_name_H-M   'P 1'
#
loop_
_entity.id
_entity.type
_entity.pdbx_description
1 polymer ?
#
loop_
_entity_poly.entity_id
_entity_poly.type
_entity_poly.pdbx_seq_one_letter_code
_entity_poly.pdbx_strand_id
1 'polypeptide(L)'
;MEQVLSCARGFAVKAPGRQLKEQVTLISSDKGLADTSHLDFLQGLPQAIAVVRVDLDMMGRPSDLVPVYGNQALFSLFGTSRERFIGASLVKSRINFGPKWLYAFWETSCHGRVQEITDFWPALDRHLMVTCHQPQYGYCACLFQDVTQQVLLEKEIEKNRQRLEALIHSAVDVVFQIDPATRALANLEENMTRCGNLFKERKVPEALLQQGIFAPGQEDKIGDMVSLVHNGLMDCTCEVRARVRLNAAYTWHSLTLVGYADPQSRDVCIIGFLKDAHDRVKERAALLNRAEKDALCGIYNRAAGENLIVHKLGEVEEGRQSSAAMFIFDLDDFKNINDSSGHSTGDAVLKAFAGVLRQVFRKDDVVFRLGGDEFAAFARNLPLERIAKIYERITLKLEEPLVGDVRVNVCAGVAFSQSGRHTYDDFYMTADKALYNAKEGGKGQSSILCLYGNGACTPE
;
A
#
# COMPACT_ATOMS: atom_id res chain seq x y z
N MET A 1 -40.50 -15.39 -30.19
CA MET A 1 -40.30 -14.00 -30.67
C MET A 1 -40.09 -14.02 -32.19
N GLU A 2 -41.02 -14.67 -32.92
CA GLU A 2 -40.85 -15.01 -34.35
C GLU A 2 -42.14 -14.80 -35.17
N GLN A 3 -43.10 -14.04 -34.63
CA GLN A 3 -44.39 -13.76 -35.31
C GLN A 3 -44.67 -12.26 -35.55
N VAL A 4 -43.64 -11.40 -35.51
CA VAL A 4 -43.79 -9.95 -35.80
C VAL A 4 -43.06 -9.52 -37.09
N LEU A 5 -42.45 -10.47 -37.82
CA LEU A 5 -41.66 -10.19 -39.03
C LEU A 5 -42.41 -10.37 -40.37
N SER A 6 -43.75 -10.52 -40.38
CA SER A 6 -44.47 -10.92 -41.61
C SER A 6 -45.22 -9.83 -42.38
N CYS A 7 -44.94 -8.53 -42.19
CA CYS A 7 -45.55 -7.47 -43.01
C CYS A 7 -44.56 -6.56 -43.77
N ALA A 8 -43.27 -6.90 -43.80
CA ALA A 8 -42.24 -6.13 -44.50
C ALA A 8 -41.72 -6.82 -45.78
N ARG A 9 -42.64 -7.29 -46.65
CA ARG A 9 -42.29 -7.74 -48.01
C ARG A 9 -43.26 -7.17 -49.03
N GLY A 10 -42.93 -5.98 -49.50
CA GLY A 10 -43.53 -5.38 -50.69
C GLY A 10 -42.80 -4.08 -50.99
N PHE A 11 -42.02 -4.09 -52.07
CA PHE A 11 -41.31 -2.94 -52.66
C PHE A 11 -39.94 -2.60 -52.08
N ALA A 12 -38.93 -3.35 -52.53
CA ALA A 12 -37.59 -2.82 -52.74
C ALA A 12 -37.38 -2.62 -54.26
N VAL A 13 -36.37 -1.78 -54.59
CA VAL A 13 -35.85 -1.41 -55.93
C VAL A 13 -36.56 -0.17 -56.51
N LYS A 14 -35.94 1.02 -56.73
CA LYS A 14 -34.59 1.40 -57.19
C LYS A 14 -34.35 2.89 -56.86
N ALA A 15 -33.15 3.28 -56.43
CA ALA A 15 -32.63 4.64 -56.69
C ALA A 15 -32.23 4.71 -58.19
N PRO A 16 -32.36 5.84 -58.90
CA PRO A 16 -31.37 6.94 -58.78
C PRO A 16 -31.86 8.38 -59.14
N GLY A 17 -31.06 9.39 -58.76
CA GLY A 17 -30.79 10.56 -59.63
C GLY A 17 -31.57 11.87 -59.42
N ARG A 18 -30.80 12.95 -59.19
CA ARG A 18 -31.12 14.40 -59.31
C ARG A 18 -32.32 14.76 -60.21
N GLN A 19 -33.23 15.60 -59.70
CA GLN A 19 -33.57 16.92 -60.29
C GLN A 19 -34.47 17.76 -59.38
N LEU A 20 -34.21 19.06 -59.38
CA LEU A 20 -34.97 20.14 -58.74
C LEU A 20 -36.31 20.38 -59.43
N LYS A 21 -37.25 20.95 -58.66
CA LYS A 21 -38.55 21.55 -59.01
C LYS A 21 -39.66 20.54 -59.33
N GLU A 22 -40.62 20.40 -58.41
CA GLU A 22 -42.00 20.87 -58.60
C GLU A 22 -42.91 20.46 -57.42
N GLN A 23 -43.83 21.38 -57.10
CA GLN A 23 -45.08 21.18 -56.35
C GLN A 23 -45.01 20.82 -54.86
N VAL A 24 -44.91 21.88 -54.06
CA VAL A 24 -45.61 21.99 -52.77
C VAL A 24 -47.11 21.88 -53.06
N THR A 25 -47.64 20.65 -52.98
CA THR A 25 -49.08 20.42 -52.88
C THR A 25 -49.38 20.19 -51.42
N LEU A 26 -49.98 21.20 -50.79
CA LEU A 26 -50.68 21.10 -49.51
C LEU A 26 -51.64 19.91 -49.55
N ILE A 27 -51.23 18.75 -49.05
CA ILE A 27 -52.17 17.69 -48.71
C ILE A 27 -52.69 18.01 -47.32
N SER A 28 -53.78 18.78 -47.31
CA SER A 28 -54.76 18.77 -46.25
C SER A 28 -55.40 17.38 -46.19
N SER A 29 -54.89 16.50 -45.35
CA SER A 29 -55.61 15.30 -44.91
C SER A 29 -55.35 15.05 -43.43
N ASP A 30 -56.11 15.76 -42.60
CA ASP A 30 -56.26 15.62 -41.14
C ASP A 30 -56.86 14.26 -40.69
N LYS A 31 -56.60 13.17 -41.43
CA LYS A 31 -57.19 11.84 -41.20
C LYS A 31 -56.19 10.72 -41.50
N GLY A 32 -55.21 10.53 -40.62
CA GLY A 32 -54.25 9.43 -40.73
C GLY A 32 -53.83 8.74 -39.42
N LEU A 33 -54.04 9.36 -38.27
CA LEU A 33 -53.71 8.79 -36.95
C LEU A 33 -54.89 8.78 -35.98
N ALA A 34 -56.09 9.14 -36.45
CA ALA A 34 -57.32 9.20 -35.66
C ALA A 34 -58.18 7.93 -35.74
N ASP A 35 -57.64 6.79 -36.19
CA ASP A 35 -58.26 5.49 -35.96
C ASP A 35 -57.84 4.99 -34.57
N THR A 36 -58.61 5.40 -33.57
CA THR A 36 -58.35 5.19 -32.15
C THR A 36 -58.38 3.72 -31.71
N SER A 37 -58.80 2.79 -32.57
CA SER A 37 -58.89 1.35 -32.26
C SER A 37 -57.52 0.63 -32.22
N HIS A 38 -56.50 1.17 -32.89
CA HIS A 38 -55.17 0.54 -32.93
C HIS A 38 -54.21 1.01 -31.83
N LEU A 39 -54.57 2.02 -31.01
CA LEU A 39 -53.70 2.58 -29.96
C LEU A 39 -54.15 2.25 -28.53
N ASP A 40 -55.24 1.50 -28.36
CA ASP A 40 -55.77 1.12 -27.04
C ASP A 40 -54.78 0.24 -26.25
N PHE A 41 -53.99 -0.60 -26.93
CA PHE A 41 -52.98 -1.43 -26.27
C PHE A 41 -51.87 -0.62 -25.60
N LEU A 42 -51.58 0.60 -26.09
CA LEU A 42 -50.57 1.49 -25.52
C LEU A 42 -51.05 2.16 -24.22
N GLN A 43 -52.37 2.22 -23.98
CA GLN A 43 -52.92 2.87 -22.79
C GLN A 43 -52.56 2.13 -21.49
N GLY A 44 -52.53 0.79 -21.53
CA GLY A 44 -52.24 -0.07 -20.39
C GLY A 44 -50.75 -0.37 -20.16
N LEU A 45 -49.86 0.12 -21.01
CA LEU A 45 -48.42 -0.10 -20.83
C LEU A 45 -47.90 0.69 -19.62
N PRO A 46 -47.01 0.08 -18.80
CA PRO A 46 -46.45 0.74 -17.62
C PRO A 46 -45.44 1.84 -17.98
N GLN A 47 -44.96 1.87 -19.23
CA GLN A 47 -43.99 2.83 -19.69
C GLN A 47 -44.70 4.08 -20.24
N ALA A 48 -44.21 5.27 -19.90
CA ALA A 48 -44.80 6.52 -20.32
C ALA A 48 -44.53 6.78 -21.81
N ILE A 49 -45.58 6.94 -22.62
CA ILE A 49 -45.49 7.11 -24.07
C ILE A 49 -46.26 8.35 -24.48
N ALA A 50 -45.67 9.18 -25.33
CA ALA A 50 -46.34 10.30 -26.00
C ALA A 50 -46.09 10.25 -27.51
N VAL A 51 -47.04 10.72 -28.32
CA VAL A 51 -46.78 11.05 -29.73
C VAL A 51 -46.99 12.54 -29.89
N VAL A 52 -46.00 13.20 -30.45
CA VAL A 52 -45.94 14.65 -30.61
C VAL A 52 -45.82 14.98 -32.09
N ARG A 53 -46.69 15.87 -32.57
CA ARG A 53 -46.58 16.48 -33.90
C ARG A 53 -45.64 17.68 -33.81
N VAL A 54 -44.70 17.78 -34.74
CA VAL A 54 -43.74 18.89 -34.81
C VAL A 54 -44.21 19.87 -35.88
N ASP A 55 -44.60 21.07 -35.45
CA ASP A 55 -45.08 22.12 -36.36
C ASP A 55 -43.89 22.99 -36.78
N LEU A 56 -43.71 23.18 -38.10
CA LEU A 56 -42.58 23.91 -38.68
C LEU A 56 -42.98 25.35 -39.05
N ASP A 57 -42.05 26.29 -38.86
CA ASP A 57 -42.20 27.65 -39.39
C ASP A 57 -41.97 27.70 -40.91
N MET A 58 -42.18 28.88 -41.51
CA MET A 58 -41.98 29.11 -42.95
C MET A 58 -40.52 28.91 -43.42
N MET A 59 -39.56 28.78 -42.49
CA MET A 59 -38.14 28.50 -42.78
C MET A 59 -37.78 27.02 -42.53
N GLY A 60 -38.75 26.16 -42.21
CA GLY A 60 -38.57 24.73 -41.93
C GLY A 60 -37.98 24.41 -40.56
N ARG A 61 -37.96 25.39 -39.63
CA ARG A 61 -37.49 25.19 -38.25
C ARG A 61 -38.65 24.79 -37.35
N PRO A 62 -38.41 24.00 -36.28
CA PRO A 62 -39.48 23.64 -35.36
C PRO A 62 -39.98 24.89 -34.63
N SER A 63 -41.27 25.18 -34.80
CA SER A 63 -41.96 26.31 -34.21
C SER A 63 -42.79 25.91 -32.98
N ASP A 64 -43.35 24.70 -33.00
CA ASP A 64 -44.13 24.17 -31.90
C ASP A 64 -44.10 22.64 -31.85
N LEU A 65 -44.48 22.11 -30.69
CA LEU A 65 -44.63 20.70 -30.42
C LEU A 65 -46.03 20.49 -29.84
N VAL A 66 -46.85 19.72 -30.56
CA VAL A 66 -48.26 19.50 -30.21
C VAL A 66 -48.46 18.01 -29.89
N PRO A 67 -48.71 17.62 -28.62
CA PRO A 67 -48.96 16.23 -28.26
C PRO A 67 -50.29 15.79 -28.85
N VAL A 68 -50.25 14.74 -29.67
CA VAL A 68 -51.45 14.15 -30.29
C VAL A 68 -51.89 12.89 -29.54
N TYR A 69 -50.98 12.25 -28.80
CA TYR A 69 -51.28 11.08 -27.98
C TYR A 69 -50.42 11.06 -26.70
N GLY A 70 -50.98 10.47 -25.63
CA GLY A 70 -50.30 10.17 -24.38
C GLY A 70 -51.04 9.05 -23.64
N ASN A 71 -50.30 8.11 -23.06
CA ASN A 71 -50.90 7.02 -22.29
C ASN A 71 -51.05 7.35 -20.79
N GLN A 72 -51.70 6.47 -20.02
CA GLN A 72 -51.95 6.71 -18.60
C GLN A 72 -50.66 6.85 -17.78
N ALA A 73 -49.61 6.08 -18.11
CA ALA A 73 -48.31 6.17 -17.45
C ALA A 73 -47.66 7.56 -17.64
N LEU A 74 -47.79 8.17 -18.82
CA LEU A 74 -47.32 9.54 -19.09
C LEU A 74 -48.03 10.57 -18.20
N PHE A 75 -49.35 10.48 -18.11
CA PHE A 75 -50.14 11.41 -17.30
C PHE A 75 -49.84 11.30 -15.81
N SER A 76 -49.61 10.07 -15.32
CA SER A 76 -49.15 9.82 -13.96
C SER A 76 -47.74 10.36 -13.70
N LEU A 77 -46.82 10.22 -14.67
CA LEU A 77 -45.44 10.71 -14.55
C LEU A 77 -45.39 12.25 -14.48
N PHE A 78 -46.17 12.93 -15.32
CA PHE A 78 -46.19 14.40 -15.41
C PHE A 78 -47.23 15.08 -14.50
N GLY A 79 -48.07 14.31 -13.80
CA GLY A 79 -49.12 14.85 -12.92
C GLY A 79 -50.16 15.71 -13.65
N THR A 80 -50.45 15.41 -14.92
CA THR A 80 -51.37 16.19 -15.78
C THR A 80 -52.52 15.35 -16.29
N SER A 81 -53.64 15.99 -16.64
CA SER A 81 -54.77 15.32 -17.29
C SER A 81 -54.61 15.33 -18.81
N ARG A 82 -55.23 14.34 -19.48
CA ARG A 82 -55.27 14.23 -20.95
C ARG A 82 -55.77 15.51 -21.62
N GLU A 83 -56.83 16.12 -21.09
CA GLU A 83 -57.47 17.32 -21.63
C GLU A 83 -56.57 18.55 -21.64
N ARG A 84 -55.60 18.62 -20.71
CA ARG A 84 -54.66 19.75 -20.62
C ARG A 84 -53.39 19.53 -21.44
N PHE A 85 -53.10 18.28 -21.80
CA PHE A 85 -51.83 17.89 -22.41
C PHE A 85 -51.96 17.66 -23.93
N ILE A 86 -53.05 17.03 -24.39
CA ILE A 86 -53.28 16.78 -25.82
C ILE A 86 -53.73 18.07 -26.52
N GLY A 87 -53.09 18.39 -27.65
CA GLY A 87 -53.40 19.58 -28.46
C GLY A 87 -52.84 20.90 -27.91
N ALA A 88 -52.21 20.88 -26.74
CA ALA A 88 -51.55 22.07 -26.17
C ALA A 88 -50.21 22.33 -26.86
N SER A 89 -49.92 23.62 -27.11
CA SER A 89 -48.59 24.08 -27.53
C SER A 89 -47.58 23.85 -26.41
N LEU A 90 -46.67 22.89 -26.55
CA LEU A 90 -45.67 22.62 -25.52
C LEU A 90 -44.66 23.77 -25.39
N VAL A 91 -44.37 24.50 -26.48
CA VAL A 91 -43.44 25.64 -26.47
C VAL A 91 -44.02 26.86 -25.72
N LYS A 92 -45.34 27.06 -25.81
CA LYS A 92 -46.04 28.16 -25.11
C LYS A 92 -46.63 27.75 -23.76
N SER A 93 -46.59 26.46 -23.43
CA SER A 93 -47.09 25.95 -22.16
C SER A 93 -46.14 26.27 -20.98
N ARG A 94 -46.64 26.13 -19.76
CA ARG A 94 -45.80 26.19 -18.53
C ARG A 94 -44.76 25.07 -18.44
N ILE A 95 -44.88 24.03 -19.28
CA ILE A 95 -43.92 22.93 -19.38
C ILE A 95 -42.84 23.42 -20.35
N ASN A 96 -41.99 24.35 -19.93
CA ASN A 96 -40.97 24.94 -20.79
C ASN A 96 -39.91 23.87 -21.13
N PHE A 97 -39.95 23.32 -22.34
CA PHE A 97 -38.94 22.38 -22.82
C PHE A 97 -37.70 23.17 -23.24
N GLY A 98 -36.55 22.88 -22.64
CA GLY A 98 -35.28 23.48 -23.09
C GLY A 98 -35.05 23.27 -24.60
N PRO A 99 -34.30 24.17 -25.28
CA PRO A 99 -34.14 24.16 -26.75
C PRO A 99 -33.55 22.85 -27.30
N LYS A 100 -32.81 22.12 -26.46
CA LYS A 100 -32.26 20.78 -26.73
C LYS A 100 -33.36 19.76 -27.09
N TRP A 101 -34.50 19.81 -26.40
CA TRP A 101 -35.62 18.89 -26.63
C TRP A 101 -36.35 19.21 -27.93
N LEU A 102 -36.57 20.50 -28.22
CA LEU A 102 -37.18 20.97 -29.46
C LEU A 102 -36.42 20.46 -30.69
N TYR A 103 -35.09 20.56 -30.66
CA TYR A 103 -34.24 20.07 -31.72
C TYR A 103 -34.29 18.54 -31.85
N ALA A 104 -34.26 17.81 -30.73
CA ALA A 104 -34.30 16.34 -30.75
C ALA A 104 -35.60 15.81 -31.37
N PHE A 105 -36.75 16.34 -30.97
CA PHE A 105 -38.04 15.95 -31.53
C PHE A 105 -38.13 16.29 -33.02
N TRP A 106 -37.62 17.45 -33.44
CA TRP A 106 -37.56 17.87 -34.84
C TRP A 106 -36.63 17.00 -35.70
N GLU A 107 -35.42 16.71 -35.22
CA GLU A 107 -34.46 15.90 -35.95
C GLU A 107 -35.03 14.49 -36.18
N THR A 108 -35.66 13.91 -35.16
CA THR A 108 -36.36 12.63 -35.30
C THR A 108 -37.56 12.73 -36.23
N SER A 109 -38.45 13.71 -36.06
CA SER A 109 -39.70 13.80 -36.83
C SER A 109 -39.49 14.09 -38.32
N CYS A 110 -38.42 14.81 -38.68
CA CYS A 110 -38.16 15.25 -40.05
C CYS A 110 -37.10 14.38 -40.76
N HIS A 111 -36.11 13.85 -40.04
CA HIS A 111 -34.99 13.10 -40.64
C HIS A 111 -34.98 11.61 -40.28
N GLY A 112 -35.91 11.14 -39.43
CA GLY A 112 -36.04 9.73 -39.07
C GLY A 112 -34.92 9.18 -38.18
N ARG A 113 -34.04 10.04 -37.65
CA ARG A 113 -32.97 9.63 -36.74
C ARG A 113 -33.53 9.35 -35.35
N VAL A 114 -33.31 8.15 -34.86
CA VAL A 114 -33.63 7.80 -33.47
C VAL A 114 -32.71 8.60 -32.55
N GLN A 115 -33.32 9.33 -31.62
CA GLN A 115 -32.59 10.09 -30.60
C GLN A 115 -32.84 9.45 -29.24
N GLU A 116 -31.79 9.33 -28.43
CA GLU A 116 -31.88 8.90 -27.04
C GLU A 116 -31.17 9.94 -26.18
N ILE A 117 -31.93 10.57 -25.28
CA ILE A 117 -31.44 11.69 -24.48
C ILE A 117 -31.83 11.46 -23.02
N THR A 118 -30.82 11.44 -22.15
CA THR A 118 -30.99 11.43 -20.70
C THR A 118 -30.68 12.82 -20.16
N ASP A 119 -31.61 13.41 -19.42
CA ASP A 119 -31.41 14.71 -18.78
C ASP A 119 -32.17 14.83 -17.47
N PHE A 120 -31.77 15.78 -16.63
CA PHE A 120 -32.52 16.14 -15.42
C PHE A 120 -33.71 17.02 -15.82
N TRP A 121 -34.89 16.67 -15.32
CA TRP A 121 -36.14 17.41 -15.53
C TRP A 121 -36.50 18.17 -14.26
N PRO A 122 -36.23 19.50 -14.18
CA PRO A 122 -36.39 20.26 -12.95
C PRO A 122 -37.83 20.32 -12.44
N ALA A 123 -38.82 20.30 -13.35
CA ALA A 123 -40.23 20.35 -12.99
C ALA A 123 -40.72 19.08 -12.27
N LEU A 124 -40.05 17.95 -12.47
CA LEU A 124 -40.40 16.65 -11.89
C LEU A 124 -39.41 16.19 -10.82
N ASP A 125 -38.30 16.91 -10.66
CA ASP A 125 -37.16 16.55 -9.80
C ASP A 125 -36.64 15.11 -10.07
N ARG A 126 -36.55 14.76 -11.36
CA ARG A 126 -36.21 13.40 -11.82
C ARG A 126 -35.27 13.43 -13.03
N HIS A 127 -34.48 12.38 -13.20
CA HIS A 127 -33.77 12.13 -14.45
C HIS A 127 -34.63 11.26 -15.36
N LEU A 128 -34.94 11.77 -16.56
CA LEU A 128 -35.69 11.03 -17.57
C LEU A 128 -34.79 10.71 -18.76
N MET A 129 -34.83 9.46 -19.19
CA MET A 129 -34.34 9.03 -20.49
C MET A 129 -35.51 9.06 -21.46
N VAL A 130 -35.36 9.81 -22.55
CA VAL A 130 -36.38 9.92 -23.59
C VAL A 130 -35.83 9.37 -24.89
N THR A 131 -36.49 8.33 -25.40
CA THR A 131 -36.18 7.74 -26.70
C THR A 131 -37.22 8.19 -27.72
N CYS A 132 -36.75 8.80 -28.80
CA CYS A 132 -37.56 9.40 -29.85
C CYS A 132 -37.50 8.55 -31.11
N HIS A 133 -38.65 8.19 -31.67
CA HIS A 133 -38.79 7.45 -32.92
C HIS A 133 -39.73 8.19 -33.88
N GLN A 134 -39.52 8.02 -35.18
CA GLN A 134 -40.39 8.59 -36.21
C GLN A 134 -41.44 7.55 -36.63
N PRO A 135 -42.70 7.64 -36.15
CA PRO A 135 -43.78 6.80 -36.67
C PRO A 135 -44.17 7.20 -38.10
N GLN A 136 -44.17 8.50 -38.37
CA GLN A 136 -44.48 9.09 -39.67
C GLN A 136 -43.78 10.45 -39.78
N TYR A 137 -43.52 10.92 -41.00
CA TYR A 137 -42.98 12.26 -41.24
C TYR A 137 -43.81 13.34 -40.54
N GLY A 138 -43.15 14.21 -39.78
CA GLY A 138 -43.78 15.28 -38.98
C GLY A 138 -44.27 14.85 -37.58
N TYR A 139 -44.17 13.56 -37.24
CA TYR A 139 -44.53 13.03 -35.93
C TYR A 139 -43.33 12.39 -35.23
N CYS A 140 -43.31 12.49 -33.91
CA CYS A 140 -42.30 11.89 -33.04
C CYS A 140 -42.98 11.11 -31.91
N ALA A 141 -42.78 9.80 -31.88
CA ALA A 141 -43.16 8.95 -30.77
C ALA A 141 -42.04 8.96 -29.72
N CYS A 142 -42.40 9.22 -28.47
CA CYS A 142 -41.48 9.49 -27.37
C CYS A 142 -41.76 8.52 -26.24
N LEU A 143 -40.75 7.77 -25.84
CA LEU A 143 -40.78 6.87 -24.69
C LEU A 143 -40.05 7.52 -23.52
N PHE A 144 -40.71 7.67 -22.38
CA PHE A 144 -40.12 8.27 -21.18
C PHE A 144 -39.86 7.18 -20.15
N GLN A 145 -38.61 7.09 -19.71
CA GLN A 145 -38.19 6.20 -18.65
C GLN A 145 -37.57 7.00 -17.51
N ASP A 146 -38.10 6.79 -16.30
CA ASP A 146 -37.49 7.34 -15.09
C ASP A 146 -36.22 6.55 -14.76
N VAL A 147 -35.07 7.22 -14.90
CA VAL A 147 -33.74 6.66 -14.66
C VAL A 147 -33.08 7.33 -13.45
N THR A 148 -33.85 8.00 -12.59
CA THR A 148 -33.34 8.75 -11.44
C THR A 148 -32.51 7.87 -10.50
N GLN A 149 -33.02 6.70 -10.14
CA GLN A 149 -32.28 5.76 -9.27
C GLN A 149 -30.98 5.29 -9.91
N GLN A 150 -30.99 4.98 -11.21
CA GLN A 150 -29.80 4.55 -11.94
C GLN A 150 -28.74 5.65 -11.97
N VAL A 151 -29.11 6.88 -12.33
CA VAL A 151 -28.18 8.02 -12.39
C VAL A 151 -27.61 8.35 -11.02
N LEU A 152 -28.41 8.26 -9.95
CA LEU A 152 -27.93 8.48 -8.58
C LEU A 152 -26.93 7.41 -8.14
N LEU A 153 -27.22 6.14 -8.40
CA LEU A 153 -26.32 5.03 -8.10
C LEU A 153 -25.02 5.13 -8.91
N GLU A 154 -25.09 5.45 -10.20
CA GLU A 154 -23.91 5.67 -11.05
C GLU A 154 -23.02 6.81 -10.50
N LYS A 155 -23.64 7.93 -10.10
CA LYS A 155 -22.92 9.05 -9.46
C LYS A 155 -22.30 8.67 -8.12
N GLU A 156 -22.99 7.88 -7.31
CA GLU A 156 -22.48 7.42 -6.02
C GLU A 156 -21.30 6.45 -6.18
N ILE A 157 -21.40 5.50 -7.11
CA ILE A 157 -20.31 4.59 -7.47
C ILE A 157 -19.10 5.39 -7.95
N GLU A 158 -19.30 6.37 -8.85
CA GLU A 158 -18.22 7.21 -9.36
C GLU A 158 -17.56 8.04 -8.25
N LYS A 159 -18.35 8.61 -7.34
CA LYS A 159 -17.84 9.33 -6.17
C LYS A 159 -17.04 8.42 -5.24
N ASN A 160 -17.53 7.22 -4.96
CA ASN A 160 -16.84 6.24 -4.12
C ASN A 160 -15.55 5.75 -4.78
N ARG A 161 -15.56 5.56 -6.11
CA ARG A 161 -14.37 5.22 -6.91
C ARG A 161 -13.28 6.28 -6.76
N GLN A 162 -13.60 7.54 -7.03
CA GLN A 162 -12.66 8.66 -6.88
C GLN A 162 -12.11 8.79 -5.46
N ARG A 163 -12.95 8.54 -4.45
CA ARG A 163 -12.53 8.55 -3.04
C ARG A 163 -11.53 7.44 -2.73
N LEU A 164 -11.78 6.22 -3.20
CA LEU A 164 -10.89 5.07 -3.00
C LEU A 164 -9.54 5.27 -3.71
N GLU A 165 -9.55 5.80 -4.93
CA GLU A 165 -8.35 6.22 -5.67
C GLU A 165 -7.47 7.16 -4.82
N ALA A 166 -8.04 8.26 -4.33
CA ALA A 166 -7.29 9.25 -3.56
C ALA A 166 -6.66 8.65 -2.28
N LEU A 167 -7.41 7.79 -1.58
CA LEU A 167 -6.91 7.11 -0.37
C LEU A 167 -5.71 6.22 -0.69
N ILE A 168 -5.81 5.38 -1.72
CA ILE A 168 -4.73 4.47 -2.11
C ILE A 168 -3.49 5.24 -2.58
N HIS A 169 -3.67 6.30 -3.38
CA HIS A 169 -2.57 7.15 -3.87
C HIS A 169 -1.77 7.78 -2.72
N SER A 170 -2.43 8.15 -1.63
CA SER A 170 -1.77 8.74 -0.46
C SER A 170 -1.08 7.72 0.45
N ALA A 171 -1.57 6.47 0.47
CA ALA A 171 -1.18 5.48 1.47
C ALA A 171 0.03 4.62 1.07
N VAL A 172 0.21 4.36 -0.24
CA VAL A 172 1.12 3.35 -0.78
C VAL A 172 1.88 3.88 -2.00
N ASP A 173 3.13 3.43 -2.20
CA ASP A 173 4.01 3.89 -3.30
C ASP A 173 3.94 3.02 -4.55
N VAL A 174 3.67 1.72 -4.40
CA VAL A 174 3.47 0.79 -5.51
C VAL A 174 2.35 -0.19 -5.14
N VAL A 175 1.47 -0.46 -6.11
CA VAL A 175 0.45 -1.52 -6.00
C VAL A 175 0.63 -2.46 -7.18
N PHE A 176 0.50 -3.76 -6.97
CA PHE A 176 0.62 -4.79 -8.01
C PHE A 176 -0.24 -6.02 -7.67
N GLN A 177 -0.44 -6.92 -8.62
CA GLN A 177 -1.16 -8.18 -8.40
C GLN A 177 -0.21 -9.37 -8.54
N ILE A 178 -0.45 -10.41 -7.74
CA ILE A 178 0.21 -11.70 -7.84
C ILE A 178 -0.84 -12.74 -8.25
N ASP A 179 -0.57 -13.46 -9.32
CA ASP A 179 -1.33 -14.66 -9.66
C ASP A 179 -0.92 -15.79 -8.69
N PRO A 180 -1.86 -16.38 -7.91
CA PRO A 180 -1.54 -17.43 -6.95
C PRO A 180 -0.99 -18.72 -7.61
N ALA A 181 -1.38 -19.02 -8.85
CA ALA A 181 -1.04 -20.27 -9.52
C ALA A 181 0.34 -20.18 -10.19
N THR A 182 0.62 -19.09 -10.89
CA THR A 182 1.88 -18.88 -11.59
C THR A 182 2.92 -18.16 -10.74
N ARG A 183 2.51 -17.54 -9.62
CA ARG A 183 3.30 -16.59 -8.81
C ARG A 183 3.86 -15.43 -9.63
N ALA A 184 3.30 -15.20 -10.82
CA ALA A 184 3.71 -14.11 -11.69
C ALA A 184 3.18 -12.78 -11.15
N LEU A 185 4.02 -11.76 -11.22
CA LEU A 185 3.61 -10.38 -10.99
C LEU A 185 2.90 -9.90 -12.25
N ALA A 186 1.64 -9.49 -12.10
CA ALA A 186 0.86 -8.90 -13.17
C ALA A 186 0.69 -7.40 -12.93
N ASN A 187 0.73 -6.63 -14.02
CA ASN A 187 0.38 -5.22 -13.98
C ASN A 187 -1.12 -5.10 -13.70
N LEU A 188 -1.51 -4.15 -12.85
CA LEU A 188 -2.91 -3.85 -12.56
C LEU A 188 -3.67 -3.31 -13.78
N GLU A 189 -3.00 -2.96 -14.88
CA GLU A 189 -3.64 -2.44 -16.09
C GLU A 189 -4.19 -3.53 -17.05
N GLU A 190 -3.57 -4.71 -17.15
CA GLU A 190 -3.91 -5.68 -18.22
C GLU A 190 -5.05 -6.64 -17.87
N ASN A 191 -5.20 -7.04 -16.61
CA ASN A 191 -6.13 -8.12 -16.21
C ASN A 191 -7.35 -7.65 -15.40
N MET A 192 -7.58 -6.34 -15.36
CA MET A 192 -8.49 -5.69 -14.43
C MET A 192 -9.61 -4.95 -15.15
N THR A 193 -10.34 -5.65 -16.03
CA THR A 193 -11.68 -5.15 -16.45
C THR A 193 -12.68 -5.16 -15.29
N ARG A 194 -12.36 -5.74 -14.12
CA ARG A 194 -13.34 -6.15 -13.10
C ARG A 194 -13.25 -5.51 -11.71
N CYS A 195 -12.12 -4.99 -11.21
CA CYS A 195 -12.13 -4.10 -10.02
C CYS A 195 -12.11 -2.61 -10.37
N GLY A 196 -12.52 -2.27 -11.60
CA GLY A 196 -12.68 -0.89 -12.05
C GLY A 196 -11.34 -0.20 -12.32
N ASN A 197 -11.38 0.86 -13.13
CA ASN A 197 -10.23 1.65 -13.58
C ASN A 197 -9.49 2.43 -12.44
N LEU A 198 -9.56 1.97 -11.19
CA LEU A 198 -8.99 2.61 -9.99
C LEU A 198 -7.48 2.85 -10.04
N PHE A 199 -6.77 2.18 -10.94
CA PHE A 199 -5.30 2.14 -10.96
C PHE A 199 -4.69 2.60 -12.29
N LYS A 200 -5.51 3.14 -13.22
CA LYS A 200 -5.14 3.45 -14.62
C LYS A 200 -3.99 4.44 -14.80
N GLU A 201 -3.59 5.17 -13.76
CA GLU A 201 -2.56 6.22 -13.85
C GLU A 201 -1.23 5.87 -13.16
N ARG A 202 -1.14 4.73 -12.45
CA ARG A 202 0.15 4.19 -12.03
C ARG A 202 0.56 3.09 -12.99
N LYS A 203 1.39 3.46 -13.97
CA LYS A 203 2.26 2.50 -14.64
C LYS A 203 3.04 1.76 -13.56
N VAL A 204 2.73 0.50 -13.33
CA VAL A 204 3.66 -0.40 -12.63
C VAL A 204 4.95 -0.34 -13.46
N PRO A 205 6.07 0.15 -12.90
CA PRO A 205 7.33 0.14 -13.62
C PRO A 205 7.54 -1.25 -14.23
N GLU A 206 7.89 -1.38 -15.51
CA GLU A 206 8.19 -2.69 -16.14
C GLU A 206 9.23 -3.49 -15.34
N ALA A 207 10.07 -2.77 -14.58
CA ALA A 207 10.93 -3.26 -13.51
C ALA A 207 10.27 -4.21 -12.50
N LEU A 208 9.00 -3.96 -12.13
CA LEU A 208 8.21 -4.75 -11.19
C LEU A 208 7.68 -6.06 -11.79
N LEU A 209 7.71 -6.19 -13.12
CA LEU A 209 7.32 -7.40 -13.83
C LEU A 209 8.54 -8.29 -14.14
N GLN A 210 9.76 -7.81 -13.89
CA GLN A 210 11.02 -8.49 -14.19
C GLN A 210 11.74 -8.96 -12.90
N GLN A 211 12.50 -10.05 -12.99
CA GLN A 211 13.30 -10.54 -11.87
C GLN A 211 14.34 -9.49 -11.42
N GLY A 212 14.32 -9.14 -10.13
CA GLY A 212 15.32 -8.25 -9.51
C GLY A 212 14.79 -7.03 -8.75
N ILE A 213 13.51 -6.98 -8.36
CA ILE A 213 12.95 -5.89 -7.52
C ILE A 213 13.33 -6.08 -6.06
N PHE A 214 13.17 -7.30 -5.58
CA PHE A 214 13.54 -7.69 -4.23
C PHE A 214 15.02 -8.04 -4.22
N ALA A 215 15.70 -7.66 -3.14
CA ALA A 215 17.09 -8.06 -2.97
C ALA A 215 17.20 -9.59 -2.94
N PRO A 216 18.29 -10.17 -3.49
CA PRO A 216 18.53 -11.61 -3.44
C PRO A 216 18.43 -12.15 -2.00
N GLY A 217 17.82 -13.32 -1.83
CA GLY A 217 17.60 -13.95 -0.51
C GLY A 217 16.34 -13.47 0.24
N GLN A 218 15.42 -12.79 -0.44
CA GLN A 218 14.07 -12.47 0.10
C GLN A 218 12.97 -13.35 -0.47
N GLU A 219 13.31 -14.28 -1.37
CA GLU A 219 12.39 -15.12 -2.14
C GLU A 219 11.58 -16.05 -1.24
N ASP A 220 12.24 -16.75 -0.30
CA ASP A 220 11.57 -17.65 0.63
C ASP A 220 10.52 -16.92 1.47
N LYS A 221 10.88 -15.76 2.02
CA LYS A 221 9.99 -14.93 2.85
C LYS A 221 8.75 -14.46 2.08
N ILE A 222 8.91 -14.06 0.82
CA ILE A 222 7.80 -13.64 -0.03
C ILE A 222 6.95 -14.85 -0.43
N GLY A 223 7.58 -15.98 -0.75
CA GLY A 223 6.90 -17.24 -1.07
C GLY A 223 6.05 -17.75 0.09
N ASP A 224 6.56 -17.65 1.32
CA ASP A 224 5.83 -17.97 2.54
C ASP A 224 4.62 -17.06 2.71
N MET A 225 4.79 -15.75 2.54
CA MET A 225 3.69 -14.78 2.61
C MET A 225 2.59 -15.04 1.59
N VAL A 226 2.96 -15.30 0.32
CA VAL A 226 2.00 -15.65 -0.74
C VAL A 226 1.24 -16.92 -0.37
N SER A 227 1.94 -17.93 0.16
CA SER A 227 1.33 -19.18 0.58
C SER A 227 0.38 -18.99 1.77
N LEU A 228 0.74 -18.15 2.75
CA LEU A 228 -0.11 -17.82 3.90
C LEU A 228 -1.42 -17.15 3.45
N VAL A 229 -1.33 -16.16 2.56
CA VAL A 229 -2.51 -15.47 2.03
C VAL A 229 -3.37 -16.40 1.19
N HIS A 230 -2.74 -17.22 0.35
CA HIS A 230 -3.45 -18.24 -0.43
C HIS A 230 -4.19 -19.25 0.45
N ASN A 231 -3.60 -19.64 1.58
CA ASN A 231 -4.18 -20.59 2.54
C ASN A 231 -5.24 -19.98 3.47
N GLY A 232 -5.70 -18.74 3.22
CA GLY A 232 -6.84 -18.13 3.90
C GLY A 232 -6.51 -17.04 4.91
N LEU A 233 -5.25 -16.61 5.00
CA LEU A 233 -4.90 -15.39 5.73
C LEU A 233 -5.38 -14.16 4.94
N MET A 234 -6.14 -13.25 5.56
CA MET A 234 -6.66 -12.07 4.86
C MET A 234 -5.54 -11.13 4.38
N ASP A 235 -4.55 -10.89 5.23
CA ASP A 235 -3.42 -10.03 4.93
C ASP A 235 -2.16 -10.41 5.71
N CYS A 236 -0.99 -10.15 5.13
CA CYS A 236 0.29 -10.24 5.83
C CYS A 236 1.20 -9.08 5.45
N THR A 237 1.99 -8.61 6.42
CA THR A 237 2.93 -7.50 6.24
C THR A 237 4.33 -7.91 6.65
N CYS A 238 5.34 -7.52 5.86
CA CYS A 238 6.73 -7.64 6.28
C CYS A 238 7.62 -6.54 5.70
N GLU A 239 8.78 -6.33 6.34
CA GLU A 239 9.81 -5.43 5.80
C GLU A 239 10.73 -6.21 4.85
N VAL A 240 10.94 -5.65 3.65
CA VAL A 240 11.76 -6.21 2.57
C VAL A 240 12.68 -5.15 2.01
N ARG A 241 13.80 -5.58 1.42
CA ARG A 241 14.63 -4.71 0.59
C ARG A 241 14.14 -4.78 -0.84
N ALA A 242 13.70 -3.65 -1.37
CA ALA A 242 13.17 -3.54 -2.73
C ALA A 242 13.70 -2.29 -3.44
N ARG A 243 13.64 -2.28 -4.78
CA ARG A 243 13.93 -1.10 -5.61
C ARG A 243 12.77 -0.82 -6.56
N VAL A 244 12.32 0.42 -6.60
CA VAL A 244 11.20 0.85 -7.47
C VAL A 244 11.66 1.06 -8.93
N ARG A 245 12.97 1.22 -9.17
CA ARG A 245 13.58 1.38 -10.50
C ARG A 245 14.72 0.38 -10.68
N LEU A 246 14.83 -0.22 -11.88
CA LEU A 246 15.83 -1.26 -12.23
C LEU A 246 17.30 -0.85 -12.01
N ASN A 247 17.60 0.45 -11.89
CA ASN A 247 18.95 0.96 -11.65
C ASN A 247 19.11 1.70 -10.30
N ALA A 248 18.09 1.69 -9.45
CA ALA A 248 18.17 2.29 -8.12
C ALA A 248 18.78 1.31 -7.10
N ALA A 249 19.35 1.87 -6.03
CA ALA A 249 19.77 1.10 -4.88
C ALA A 249 18.55 0.46 -4.18
N TYR A 250 18.77 -0.69 -3.55
CA TYR A 250 17.75 -1.30 -2.71
C TYR A 250 17.52 -0.47 -1.44
N THR A 251 16.27 -0.08 -1.21
CA THR A 251 15.84 0.58 0.03
C THR A 251 14.83 -0.29 0.77
N TRP A 252 14.61 0.02 2.04
CA TRP A 252 13.69 -0.74 2.88
C TRP A 252 12.26 -0.33 2.57
N HIS A 253 11.41 -1.31 2.32
CA HIS A 253 10.00 -1.12 2.05
C HIS A 253 9.17 -2.04 2.94
N SER A 254 7.98 -1.57 3.31
CA SER A 254 6.93 -2.39 3.90
C SER A 254 6.13 -3.01 2.77
N LEU A 255 6.20 -4.34 2.62
CA LEU A 255 5.40 -5.14 1.71
C LEU A 255 4.17 -5.65 2.45
N THR A 256 2.98 -5.35 1.94
CA THR A 256 1.71 -5.91 2.43
C THR A 256 1.08 -6.71 1.31
N LEU A 257 0.73 -7.97 1.57
CA LEU A 257 -0.04 -8.80 0.66
C LEU A 257 -1.44 -8.98 1.25
N VAL A 258 -2.47 -8.74 0.43
CA VAL A 258 -3.87 -8.89 0.81
C VAL A 258 -4.53 -9.88 -0.14
N GLY A 259 -5.15 -10.91 0.43
CA GLY A 259 -5.94 -11.88 -0.30
C GLY A 259 -7.38 -11.43 -0.38
N TYR A 260 -7.97 -11.49 -1.58
CA TYR A 260 -9.41 -11.32 -1.75
C TYR A 260 -9.94 -12.40 -2.68
N ALA A 261 -11.13 -12.91 -2.38
CA ALA A 261 -11.83 -13.83 -3.28
C ALA A 261 -12.58 -13.00 -4.31
N ASP A 262 -12.39 -13.30 -5.60
CA ASP A 262 -13.22 -12.72 -6.66
C ASP A 262 -14.68 -13.19 -6.44
N PRO A 263 -15.66 -12.27 -6.25
CA PRO A 263 -17.06 -12.65 -6.07
C PRO A 263 -17.65 -13.46 -7.21
N GLN A 264 -17.11 -13.36 -8.44
CA GLN A 264 -17.60 -14.06 -9.62
C GLN A 264 -16.91 -15.41 -9.85
N SER A 265 -15.59 -15.48 -9.79
CA SER A 265 -14.85 -16.72 -10.09
C SER A 265 -14.58 -17.58 -8.86
N ARG A 266 -14.69 -17.02 -7.65
CA ARG A 266 -14.22 -17.60 -6.37
C ARG A 266 -12.72 -17.89 -6.32
N ASP A 267 -11.94 -17.41 -7.29
CA ASP A 267 -10.49 -17.52 -7.26
C ASP A 267 -9.92 -16.52 -6.26
N VAL A 268 -8.88 -16.96 -5.53
CA VAL A 268 -8.16 -16.10 -4.60
C VAL A 268 -7.19 -15.23 -5.39
N CYS A 269 -7.40 -13.92 -5.40
CA CYS A 269 -6.47 -12.96 -5.97
C CYS A 269 -5.63 -12.32 -4.84
N ILE A 270 -4.35 -12.05 -5.11
CA ILE A 270 -3.45 -11.43 -4.12
C ILE A 270 -3.02 -10.06 -4.65
N ILE A 271 -3.28 -9.02 -3.86
CA ILE A 271 -2.82 -7.66 -4.12
C ILE A 271 -1.61 -7.36 -3.24
N GLY A 272 -0.53 -6.88 -3.84
CA GLY A 272 0.67 -6.42 -3.16
C GLY A 272 0.74 -4.91 -3.09
N PHE A 273 1.11 -4.39 -1.92
CA PHE A 273 1.35 -2.98 -1.64
C PHE A 273 2.80 -2.81 -1.15
N LEU A 274 3.57 -1.92 -1.77
CA LEU A 274 4.87 -1.48 -1.27
C LEU A 274 4.80 -0.03 -0.83
N LYS A 275 5.27 0.21 0.40
CA LYS A 275 5.44 1.54 0.97
C LYS A 275 6.88 1.74 1.40
N ASP A 276 7.47 2.87 1.07
CA ASP A 276 8.80 3.24 1.54
C ASP A 276 8.80 3.27 3.07
N ALA A 277 9.71 2.49 3.66
CA ALA A 277 9.92 2.41 5.09
C ALA A 277 11.38 2.71 5.45
N HIS A 278 12.15 3.28 4.51
CA HIS A 278 13.59 3.41 4.61
C HIS A 278 14.02 4.31 5.76
N ASP A 279 13.44 5.49 5.85
CA ASP A 279 13.75 6.44 6.93
C ASP A 279 13.29 5.89 8.28
N ARG A 280 12.11 5.25 8.33
CA ARG A 280 11.58 4.61 9.55
C ARG A 280 12.50 3.49 10.05
N VAL A 281 12.94 2.61 9.16
CA VAL A 281 13.85 1.50 9.50
C VAL A 281 15.22 2.03 9.91
N LYS A 282 15.75 3.04 9.22
CA LYS A 282 17.02 3.69 9.58
C LYS A 282 16.93 4.38 10.93
N GLU A 283 15.87 5.12 11.20
CA GLU A 283 15.65 5.81 12.47
C GLU A 283 15.53 4.81 13.62
N ARG A 284 14.76 3.74 13.43
CA ARG A 284 14.67 2.65 14.41
C ARG A 284 16.04 2.02 14.68
N ALA A 285 16.81 1.72 13.64
CA ALA A 285 18.16 1.18 13.80
C ALA A 285 19.11 2.18 14.49
N ALA A 286 18.97 3.48 14.21
CA ALA A 286 19.76 4.53 14.86
C ALA A 286 19.37 4.70 16.33
N LEU A 287 18.08 4.62 16.67
CA LEU A 287 17.58 4.66 18.05
C LEU A 287 18.08 3.45 18.84
N LEU A 288 18.01 2.25 18.27
CA LEU A 288 18.57 1.04 18.90
C LEU A 288 20.08 1.17 19.11
N ASN A 289 20.82 1.60 18.09
CA ASN A 289 22.26 1.83 18.23
C ASN A 289 22.58 2.87 19.31
N ARG A 290 21.82 3.97 19.42
CA ARG A 290 22.00 4.97 20.49
C ARG A 290 21.63 4.44 21.86
N ALA A 291 20.62 3.59 21.95
CA ALA A 291 20.19 2.99 23.20
C ALA A 291 21.17 1.91 23.70
N GLU A 292 21.88 1.23 22.79
CA GLU A 292 22.74 0.09 23.12
C GLU A 292 24.25 0.41 23.15
N LYS A 293 24.69 1.50 22.51
CA LYS A 293 26.12 1.84 22.41
C LYS A 293 26.49 2.97 23.37
N ASP A 294 27.71 2.91 23.90
CA ASP A 294 28.34 4.04 24.59
C ASP A 294 28.61 5.16 23.58
N ALA A 295 28.10 6.36 23.87
CA ALA A 295 28.14 7.50 22.94
C ALA A 295 29.56 7.97 22.59
N LEU A 296 30.52 7.74 23.49
CA LEU A 296 31.90 8.15 23.28
C LEU A 296 32.69 7.09 22.52
N CYS A 297 32.62 5.83 22.96
CA CYS A 297 33.49 4.75 22.50
C CYS A 297 32.91 3.93 21.33
N GLY A 298 31.60 3.96 21.11
CA GLY A 298 30.92 3.22 20.03
C GLY A 298 30.91 1.68 20.21
N ILE A 299 31.34 1.20 21.38
CA ILE A 299 31.13 -0.18 21.86
C ILE A 299 29.79 -0.26 22.62
N TYR A 300 29.37 -1.44 23.09
CA TYR A 300 28.13 -1.53 23.88
C TYR A 300 28.23 -0.71 25.17
N ASN A 301 27.11 -0.17 25.63
CA ASN A 301 27.01 0.38 26.98
C ASN A 301 26.77 -0.74 28.00
N ARG A 302 26.82 -0.39 29.29
CA ARG A 302 26.62 -1.33 30.40
C ARG A 302 25.35 -2.17 30.26
N ALA A 303 24.19 -1.53 30.06
CA ALA A 303 22.90 -2.21 30.00
C ALA A 303 22.83 -3.20 28.82
N ALA A 304 23.30 -2.80 27.63
CA ALA A 304 23.32 -3.68 26.48
C ALA A 304 24.31 -4.84 26.63
N GLY A 305 25.50 -4.57 27.19
CA GLY A 305 26.50 -5.60 27.47
C GLY A 305 25.99 -6.67 28.42
N GLU A 306 25.38 -6.26 29.53
CA GLU A 306 24.75 -7.16 30.52
C GLU A 306 23.66 -8.03 29.87
N ASN A 307 22.70 -7.42 29.17
CA ASN A 307 21.62 -8.15 28.50
C ASN A 307 22.14 -9.18 27.49
N LEU A 308 23.17 -8.83 26.71
CA LEU A 308 23.78 -9.74 25.75
C LEU A 308 24.47 -10.92 26.43
N ILE A 309 25.10 -10.69 27.59
CA ILE A 309 25.75 -11.75 28.36
C ILE A 309 24.71 -12.69 28.97
N VAL A 310 23.65 -12.14 29.57
CA VAL A 310 22.53 -12.93 30.11
C VAL A 310 21.92 -13.82 29.02
N HIS A 311 21.66 -13.27 27.84
CA HIS A 311 21.17 -14.05 26.70
C HIS A 311 22.15 -15.17 26.30
N LYS A 312 23.45 -14.85 26.16
CA LYS A 312 24.49 -15.82 25.80
C LYS A 312 24.69 -16.92 26.84
N LEU A 313 24.46 -16.63 28.13
CA LEU A 313 24.51 -17.62 29.21
C LEU A 313 23.25 -18.51 29.22
N GLY A 314 22.09 -17.99 28.82
CA GLY A 314 20.84 -18.75 28.69
C GLY A 314 20.85 -19.79 27.55
N GLU A 315 21.68 -19.60 26.53
CA GLU A 315 21.85 -20.53 25.40
C GLU A 315 22.77 -21.74 25.70
N VAL A 316 23.15 -21.97 26.97
CA VAL A 316 24.03 -23.10 27.33
C VAL A 316 23.21 -24.40 27.35
N GLU A 317 23.35 -25.22 26.30
CA GLU A 317 22.74 -26.55 26.22
C GLU A 317 23.27 -27.51 27.30
N GLU A 318 22.39 -28.35 27.85
CA GLU A 318 22.79 -29.41 28.77
C GLU A 318 23.74 -30.40 28.09
N GLY A 319 24.87 -30.71 28.74
CA GLY A 319 25.84 -31.70 28.27
C GLY A 319 27.00 -31.16 27.42
N ARG A 320 27.00 -29.89 27.03
CA ARG A 320 28.10 -29.28 26.25
C ARG A 320 29.05 -28.48 27.14
N GLN A 321 30.36 -28.76 27.06
CA GLN A 321 31.38 -27.89 27.67
C GLN A 321 31.29 -26.50 27.03
N SER A 322 31.00 -25.48 27.85
CA SER A 322 30.79 -24.10 27.42
C SER A 322 31.62 -23.15 28.28
N SER A 323 32.95 -23.30 28.26
CA SER A 323 33.81 -22.43 29.07
C SER A 323 33.56 -20.96 28.74
N ALA A 324 33.62 -20.08 29.72
CA ALA A 324 33.37 -18.67 29.53
C ALA A 324 34.27 -17.84 30.44
N ALA A 325 34.61 -16.63 29.98
CA ALA A 325 35.38 -15.69 30.76
C ALA A 325 34.79 -14.28 30.66
N MET A 326 34.75 -13.60 31.80
CA MET A 326 34.46 -12.17 31.89
C MET A 326 35.72 -11.43 32.29
N PHE A 327 36.05 -10.38 31.55
CA PHE A 327 37.15 -9.47 31.80
C PHE A 327 36.57 -8.13 32.25
N ILE A 328 37.13 -7.54 33.29
CA ILE A 328 36.93 -6.14 33.65
C ILE A 328 38.29 -5.46 33.58
N PHE A 329 38.32 -4.32 32.92
CA PHE A 329 39.51 -3.52 32.65
C PHE A 329 39.34 -2.13 33.26
N ASP A 330 40.41 -1.59 33.81
CA ASP A 330 40.47 -0.24 34.38
C ASP A 330 41.77 0.43 33.93
N LEU A 331 41.65 1.62 33.32
CA LEU A 331 42.81 2.35 32.82
C LEU A 331 43.55 3.03 33.97
N ASP A 332 44.82 2.66 34.17
CA ASP A 332 45.63 3.18 35.27
C ASP A 332 45.85 4.70 35.12
N ASP A 333 45.71 5.43 36.24
CA ASP A 333 45.90 6.89 36.32
C ASP A 333 45.06 7.74 35.35
N PHE A 334 43.92 7.24 34.85
CA PHE A 334 43.13 7.97 33.84
C PHE A 334 42.74 9.39 34.28
N LYS A 335 42.46 9.59 35.57
CA LYS A 335 42.22 10.93 36.12
C LYS A 335 43.40 11.88 35.92
N ASN A 336 44.63 11.42 36.11
CA ASN A 336 45.83 12.25 35.90
C ASN A 336 45.99 12.63 34.42
N ILE A 337 45.59 11.76 33.50
CA ILE A 337 45.57 12.07 32.05
C ILE A 337 44.58 13.21 31.77
N ASN A 338 43.38 13.14 32.34
CA ASN A 338 42.39 14.23 32.20
C ASN A 338 42.90 15.53 32.82
N ASP A 339 43.50 15.47 34.00
CA ASP A 339 43.97 16.65 34.72
C ASP A 339 45.20 17.30 34.02
N SER A 340 46.07 16.49 33.41
CA SER A 340 47.32 16.98 32.78
C SER A 340 47.17 17.35 31.31
N SER A 341 46.31 16.64 30.58
CA SER A 341 46.18 16.76 29.12
C SER A 341 44.79 17.18 28.66
N GLY A 342 43.86 17.41 29.60
CA GLY A 342 42.50 17.84 29.34
C GLY A 342 41.56 16.68 28.97
N HIS A 343 40.27 16.88 29.23
CA HIS A 343 39.22 15.90 28.97
C HIS A 343 39.13 15.43 27.51
N SER A 344 39.42 16.30 26.53
CA SER A 344 39.43 15.92 25.12
C SER A 344 40.48 14.85 24.80
N THR A 345 41.61 14.87 25.51
CA THR A 345 42.67 13.85 25.38
C THR A 345 42.25 12.56 26.06
N GLY A 346 41.65 12.63 27.24
CA GLY A 346 41.08 11.45 27.92
C GLY A 346 40.00 10.78 27.08
N ASP A 347 39.12 11.55 26.45
CA ASP A 347 38.10 11.04 25.53
C ASP A 347 38.71 10.31 24.33
N ALA A 348 39.80 10.82 23.78
CA ALA A 348 40.54 10.17 22.71
C ALA A 348 41.20 8.85 23.18
N VAL A 349 41.76 8.83 24.39
CA VAL A 349 42.32 7.62 25.01
C VAL A 349 41.25 6.55 25.19
N LEU A 350 40.08 6.90 25.71
CA LEU A 350 38.95 5.97 25.88
C LEU A 350 38.50 5.37 24.54
N LYS A 351 38.39 6.20 23.49
CA LYS A 351 38.07 5.76 22.13
C LYS A 351 39.12 4.81 21.57
N ALA A 352 40.39 5.13 21.74
CA ALA A 352 41.49 4.32 21.25
C ALA A 352 41.54 2.96 21.97
N PHE A 353 41.37 2.94 23.29
CA PHE A 353 41.31 1.71 24.08
C PHE A 353 40.11 0.83 23.70
N ALA A 354 38.94 1.42 23.48
CA ALA A 354 37.78 0.69 22.94
C ALA A 354 38.05 0.11 21.53
N GLY A 355 38.90 0.77 20.74
CA GLY A 355 39.40 0.26 19.47
C GLY A 355 40.31 -0.95 19.64
N VAL A 356 41.24 -0.91 20.61
CA VAL A 356 42.12 -2.03 20.97
C VAL A 356 41.29 -3.25 21.36
N LEU A 357 40.31 -3.11 22.26
CA LEU A 357 39.46 -4.21 22.68
C LEU A 357 38.70 -4.84 21.51
N ARG A 358 38.13 -4.03 20.60
CA ARG A 358 37.45 -4.53 19.39
C ARG A 358 38.35 -5.30 18.43
N GLN A 359 39.65 -5.04 18.43
CA GLN A 359 40.61 -5.77 17.58
C GLN A 359 41.06 -7.08 18.22
N VAL A 360 41.09 -7.15 19.56
CA VAL A 360 41.56 -8.33 20.30
C VAL A 360 40.46 -9.38 20.46
N PHE A 361 39.24 -8.94 20.74
CA PHE A 361 38.06 -9.79 20.90
C PHE A 361 37.38 -10.09 19.56
N ARG A 362 36.68 -11.22 19.47
CA ARG A 362 35.98 -11.64 18.25
C ARG A 362 34.68 -10.87 18.08
N LYS A 363 34.12 -10.90 16.86
CA LYS A 363 32.83 -10.26 16.54
C LYS A 363 31.67 -10.77 17.42
N ASP A 364 31.72 -12.04 17.81
CA ASP A 364 30.69 -12.68 18.63
C ASP A 364 30.92 -12.53 20.15
N ASP A 365 32.07 -11.99 20.56
CA ASP A 365 32.36 -11.65 21.95
C ASP A 365 31.66 -10.32 22.30
N VAL A 366 31.29 -10.15 23.56
CA VAL A 366 30.66 -8.91 24.03
C VAL A 366 31.74 -7.98 24.54
N VAL A 367 31.83 -6.76 24.03
CA VAL A 367 32.74 -5.71 24.53
C VAL A 367 31.92 -4.47 24.82
N PHE A 368 32.03 -3.95 26.05
CA PHE A 368 31.20 -2.86 26.54
C PHE A 368 31.94 -1.96 27.53
N ARG A 369 31.44 -0.74 27.71
CA ARG A 369 31.94 0.20 28.71
C ARG A 369 31.04 0.16 29.95
N LEU A 370 31.62 0.01 31.13
CA LEU A 370 30.89 0.01 32.40
C LEU A 370 30.54 1.44 32.84
N GLY A 371 31.45 2.38 32.60
CA GLY A 371 31.34 3.79 32.95
C GLY A 371 32.73 4.35 33.25
N GLY A 372 32.93 5.67 33.15
CA GLY A 372 34.25 6.27 33.44
C GLY A 372 35.36 5.66 32.57
N ASP A 373 36.41 5.18 33.21
CA ASP A 373 37.58 4.49 32.67
C ASP A 373 37.49 2.96 32.68
N GLU A 374 36.34 2.41 33.09
CA GLU A 374 36.13 0.96 33.20
C GLU A 374 35.48 0.37 31.94
N PHE A 375 36.04 -0.75 31.49
CA PHE A 375 35.58 -1.52 30.34
C PHE A 375 35.39 -2.98 30.75
N ALA A 376 34.58 -3.71 29.99
CA ALA A 376 34.40 -5.13 30.21
C ALA A 376 34.27 -5.88 28.89
N ALA A 377 34.64 -7.16 28.92
CA ALA A 377 34.45 -8.07 27.81
C ALA A 377 34.00 -9.45 28.29
N PHE A 378 33.22 -10.15 27.47
CA PHE A 378 32.76 -11.51 27.75
C PHE A 378 32.92 -12.40 26.52
N ALA A 379 33.55 -13.55 26.70
CA ALA A 379 33.83 -14.51 25.65
C ALA A 379 33.40 -15.93 26.06
N ARG A 380 32.74 -16.63 25.14
CA ARG A 380 32.38 -18.06 25.28
C ARG A 380 33.36 -18.94 24.52
N ASN A 381 33.41 -20.21 24.93
CA ASN A 381 34.29 -21.24 24.38
C ASN A 381 35.76 -20.80 24.40
N LEU A 382 36.15 -20.14 25.50
CA LEU A 382 37.50 -19.64 25.70
C LEU A 382 38.23 -20.57 26.68
N PRO A 383 39.28 -21.29 26.24
CA PRO A 383 40.12 -22.07 27.15
C PRO A 383 40.92 -21.16 28.10
N LEU A 384 41.18 -21.64 29.32
CA LEU A 384 41.91 -20.90 30.36
C LEU A 384 43.27 -20.40 29.87
N GLU A 385 43.98 -21.21 29.08
CA GLU A 385 45.33 -20.90 28.56
C GLU A 385 45.31 -19.75 27.55
N ARG A 386 44.13 -19.40 27.00
CA ARG A 386 43.97 -18.30 26.06
C ARG A 386 43.71 -16.96 26.75
N ILE A 387 43.34 -16.96 28.03
CA ILE A 387 43.05 -15.74 28.80
C ILE A 387 44.29 -14.86 28.92
N ALA A 388 45.40 -15.43 29.38
CA ALA A 388 46.68 -14.71 29.51
C ALA A 388 47.13 -14.13 28.16
N LYS A 389 46.97 -14.89 27.06
CA LYS A 389 47.29 -14.44 25.70
C LYS A 389 46.39 -13.32 25.18
N ILE A 390 45.18 -13.16 25.70
CA ILE A 390 44.33 -12.00 25.37
C ILE A 390 44.89 -10.77 26.07
N TYR A 391 45.18 -10.87 27.37
CA TYR A 391 45.75 -9.78 28.14
C TYR A 391 47.09 -9.30 27.56
N GLU A 392 48.00 -10.23 27.25
CA GLU A 392 49.29 -9.93 26.60
C GLU A 392 49.11 -9.21 25.25
N ARG A 393 48.13 -9.60 24.44
CA ARG A 393 47.83 -8.91 23.18
C ARG A 393 47.27 -7.51 23.37
N ILE A 394 46.55 -7.27 24.47
CA ILE A 394 46.09 -5.92 24.84
C ILE A 394 47.31 -5.10 25.25
N THR A 395 48.12 -5.57 26.20
CA THR A 395 49.26 -4.82 26.72
C THR A 395 50.30 -4.50 25.63
N LEU A 396 50.58 -5.44 24.72
CA LEU A 396 51.45 -5.20 23.56
C LEU A 396 50.96 -4.04 22.68
N LYS A 397 49.63 -3.89 22.53
CA LYS A 397 49.04 -2.76 21.78
C LYS A 397 49.08 -1.44 22.55
N LEU A 398 49.38 -1.46 23.85
CA LEU A 398 49.48 -0.29 24.71
C LEU A 398 50.95 0.13 24.98
N GLU A 399 51.94 -0.63 24.50
CA GLU A 399 53.36 -0.28 24.65
C GLU A 399 53.72 1.04 23.93
N GLU A 400 53.08 1.27 22.78
CA GLU A 400 53.17 2.52 22.04
C GLU A 400 52.16 3.55 22.57
N PRO A 401 52.47 4.86 22.51
CA PRO A 401 51.52 5.91 22.85
C PRO A 401 50.18 5.75 22.13
N LEU A 402 49.10 5.77 22.91
CA LEU A 402 47.75 5.50 22.40
C LEU A 402 47.18 6.71 21.65
N VAL A 403 47.50 7.91 22.14
CA VAL A 403 47.09 9.20 21.57
C VAL A 403 48.20 10.22 21.80
N GLY A 404 48.75 10.78 20.73
CA GLY A 404 49.90 11.69 20.83
C GLY A 404 51.08 10.99 21.50
N ASP A 405 51.58 11.57 22.60
CA ASP A 405 52.65 10.98 23.42
C ASP A 405 52.13 10.31 24.71
N VAL A 406 50.80 10.15 24.86
CA VAL A 406 50.19 9.58 26.07
C VAL A 406 50.28 8.06 26.05
N ARG A 407 51.01 7.50 27.02
CA ARG A 407 51.05 6.06 27.30
C ARG A 407 50.09 5.71 28.42
N VAL A 408 49.46 4.54 28.31
CA VAL A 408 48.42 4.10 29.23
C VAL A 408 48.66 2.65 29.58
N ASN A 409 48.58 2.33 30.87
CA ASN A 409 48.54 0.95 31.34
C ASN A 409 47.11 0.60 31.73
N VAL A 410 46.82 -0.70 31.80
CA VAL A 410 45.50 -1.19 32.17
C VAL A 410 45.66 -2.32 33.16
N CYS A 411 44.86 -2.30 34.23
CA CYS A 411 44.70 -3.46 35.09
C CYS A 411 43.49 -4.28 34.63
N ALA A 412 43.58 -5.61 34.72
CA ALA A 412 42.51 -6.50 34.30
C ALA A 412 42.16 -7.56 35.36
N GLY A 413 40.89 -7.63 35.73
CA GLY A 413 40.33 -8.73 36.50
C GLY A 413 39.59 -9.71 35.59
N VAL A 414 39.85 -11.01 35.74
CA VAL A 414 39.19 -12.03 34.94
C VAL A 414 38.49 -13.05 35.82
N ALA A 415 37.19 -13.25 35.57
CA ALA A 415 36.45 -14.40 36.06
C ALA A 415 36.41 -15.48 34.99
N PHE A 416 36.84 -16.70 35.32
CA PHE A 416 36.80 -17.84 34.41
C PHE A 416 35.86 -18.92 34.94
N SER A 417 35.03 -19.49 34.07
CA SER A 417 34.24 -20.69 34.38
C SER A 417 34.48 -21.78 33.35
N GLN A 418 34.77 -22.98 33.82
CA GLN A 418 34.88 -24.17 32.95
C GLN A 418 33.51 -24.64 32.45
N SER A 419 32.45 -24.47 33.26
CA SER A 419 31.09 -24.92 32.94
C SER A 419 30.30 -23.89 32.14
N GLY A 420 30.59 -22.60 32.36
CA GLY A 420 29.80 -21.48 31.84
C GLY A 420 28.41 -21.35 32.48
N ARG A 421 28.10 -22.17 33.50
CA ARG A 421 26.78 -22.24 34.15
C ARG A 421 26.72 -21.34 35.39
N HIS A 422 26.97 -20.06 35.19
CA HIS A 422 26.91 -19.05 36.24
C HIS A 422 26.11 -17.85 35.74
N THR A 423 25.61 -17.05 36.67
CA THR A 423 24.88 -15.83 36.34
C THR A 423 25.83 -14.73 35.90
N TYR A 424 25.30 -13.68 35.27
CA TYR A 424 26.08 -12.47 34.99
C TYR A 424 26.71 -11.92 36.28
N ASP A 425 25.95 -11.86 37.38
CA ASP A 425 26.42 -11.31 38.66
C ASP A 425 27.60 -12.11 39.23
N ASP A 426 27.58 -13.45 39.13
CA ASP A 426 28.70 -14.29 39.55
C ASP A 426 29.99 -13.94 38.79
N PHE A 427 29.89 -13.79 37.47
CA PHE A 427 31.02 -13.39 36.61
C PHE A 427 31.48 -11.97 36.94
N TYR A 428 30.56 -11.02 37.06
CA TYR A 428 30.87 -9.62 37.33
C TYR A 428 31.58 -9.47 38.67
N MET A 429 30.98 -9.99 39.76
CA MET A 429 31.54 -9.89 41.10
C MET A 429 32.90 -10.58 41.22
N THR A 430 33.10 -11.70 40.52
CA THR A 430 34.37 -12.43 40.55
C THR A 430 35.45 -11.71 39.74
N ALA A 431 35.10 -11.13 38.59
CA ALA A 431 36.03 -10.36 37.78
C ALA A 431 36.41 -9.05 38.48
N ASP A 432 35.47 -8.42 39.18
CA ASP A 432 35.70 -7.20 39.97
C ASP A 432 36.66 -7.47 41.15
N LYS A 433 36.46 -8.58 41.87
CA LYS A 433 37.42 -9.04 42.90
C LYS A 433 38.79 -9.34 42.32
N ALA A 434 38.85 -9.96 41.14
CA ALA A 434 40.12 -10.21 40.47
C ALA A 434 40.81 -8.88 40.07
N LEU A 435 40.05 -7.89 39.62
CA LEU A 435 40.58 -6.58 39.27
C LEU A 435 41.15 -5.87 40.50
N TYR A 436 40.46 -5.95 41.64
CA TYR A 436 40.96 -5.46 42.91
C TYR A 436 42.32 -6.09 43.27
N ASN A 437 42.44 -7.42 43.17
CA ASN A 437 43.71 -8.13 43.40
C ASN A 437 44.81 -7.69 42.43
N ALA A 438 44.47 -7.43 41.16
CA ALA A 438 45.42 -6.93 40.18
C ALA A 438 45.95 -5.55 40.59
N LYS A 439 45.07 -4.64 41.02
CA LYS A 439 45.44 -3.29 41.48
C LYS A 439 46.33 -3.31 42.72
N GLU A 440 46.14 -4.25 43.65
CA GLU A 440 47.05 -4.43 44.80
C GLU A 440 48.46 -4.88 44.38
N GLY A 441 48.58 -5.58 43.25
CA GLY A 441 49.87 -5.96 42.64
C GLY A 441 50.60 -4.82 41.92
N GLY A 442 49.98 -3.64 41.80
CA GLY A 442 50.50 -2.49 41.08
C GLY A 442 49.86 -2.28 39.70
N LYS A 443 50.43 -1.34 38.93
CA LYS A 443 49.91 -0.95 37.60
C LYS A 443 50.24 -1.99 36.54
N GLY A 444 49.39 -2.08 35.51
CA GLY A 444 49.59 -2.98 34.38
C GLY A 444 49.51 -4.46 34.72
N GLN A 445 48.75 -4.84 35.76
CA GLN A 445 48.63 -6.22 36.22
C GLN A 445 47.31 -6.88 35.78
N SER A 446 47.32 -8.21 35.69
CA SER A 446 46.10 -9.00 35.54
C SER A 446 45.98 -10.06 36.63
N SER A 447 44.77 -10.29 37.12
CA SER A 447 44.45 -11.41 38.01
C SER A 447 43.32 -12.24 37.43
N ILE A 448 43.37 -13.55 37.67
CA ILE A 448 42.35 -14.50 37.21
C ILE A 448 41.80 -15.24 38.44
N LEU A 449 40.48 -15.22 38.60
CA LEU A 449 39.77 -16.02 39.58
C LEU A 449 38.83 -17.00 38.86
N CYS A 450 38.84 -18.25 39.31
CA CYS A 450 37.98 -19.30 38.78
C CYS A 450 36.67 -19.36 39.56
N LEU A 451 35.56 -19.39 38.82
CA LEU A 451 34.24 -19.73 39.32
C LEU A 451 34.15 -21.25 39.45
N TYR A 452 33.97 -21.71 40.68
CA TYR A 452 33.66 -23.10 40.99
C TYR A 452 32.18 -23.18 41.38
N GLY A 453 31.48 -24.23 40.95
CA GLY A 453 30.02 -24.32 41.02
C GLY A 453 29.44 -24.29 42.44
N ASN A 454 28.28 -23.63 42.59
CA ASN A 454 27.30 -23.85 43.67
C ASN A 454 26.54 -25.17 43.45
N GLY A 455 27.26 -26.28 43.40
CA GLY A 455 26.71 -27.63 43.31
C GLY A 455 27.66 -28.57 44.02
N ALA A 456 27.18 -29.22 45.08
CA ALA A 456 27.94 -30.08 45.97
C ALA A 456 29.00 -30.92 45.24
N CYS A 457 30.27 -30.61 45.49
CA CYS A 457 31.36 -31.55 45.31
C CYS A 457 32.34 -31.34 46.46
N THR A 458 32.47 -32.38 47.27
CA THR A 458 33.46 -32.55 48.32
C THR A 458 34.88 -32.42 47.77
N PRO A 459 35.84 -31.95 48.59
CA PRO A 459 37.24 -31.88 48.19
C PRO A 459 37.85 -33.28 48.12
N GLU A 460 38.50 -33.60 47.00
CA GLU A 460 39.61 -34.55 46.94
C GLU A 460 40.83 -33.85 46.33
#